data_AF-A0AAJ2ALX0-F1
#
_entry.id   AF-A0AAJ2ALX0-F1
#
_cell.length_a   1.000
_cell.length_b   1.000
_cell.length_c   1.000
_cell.angle_alpha   90.00
_cell.angle_beta   90.00
_cell.angle_gamma   90.00
#
_symmetry.space_group_name_H-M   'P 1'
#
loop_
_entity.id
_entity.type
_entity.pdbx_description
1 polymer ?
#
loop_
_entity_poly.entity_id
_entity_poly.type
_entity_poly.pdbx_seq_one_letter_code
_entity_poly.pdbx_strand_id
1 'polypeptide(L)'
;MKDEIKILTPNGILGYGIPAADFWRGIDQQPDAMIVDGGSTDPGPYLLGLPKTLVTREAYLRDLSLMLDACATRKVPIYISSAGGPGIRAHVDFMVDVIEEIAKREGYRFKIAKIYSDVDPSYVRDAMGEGRITPCASAPELQVSDVGASSHIVAQMGAEPFAKTLREHPDLDIVVAGRAYDPAPFAGLCMLHGIEPGIYWHMGKIVECGANCAEPKGKVI
;
A
#
# COMPACT_ATOMS: atom_id res chain seq x y z
N MET A 1 20.14 -4.13 13.92
CA MET A 1 18.67 -4.28 14.03
C MET A 1 18.19 -3.30 15.09
N LYS A 2 16.97 -2.78 14.99
CA LYS A 2 16.41 -1.85 15.98
C LYS A 2 15.53 -2.63 16.96
N ASP A 3 15.59 -2.26 18.23
CA ASP A 3 14.74 -2.85 19.27
C ASP A 3 13.31 -2.29 19.23
N GLU A 4 13.13 -1.11 18.63
CA GLU A 4 11.85 -0.43 18.44
C GLU A 4 11.75 0.09 17.00
N ILE A 5 10.57 -0.06 16.39
CA ILE A 5 10.22 0.52 15.09
C ILE A 5 9.04 1.46 15.28
N LYS A 6 9.20 2.71 14.83
CA LYS A 6 8.17 3.75 14.89
C LYS A 6 7.60 3.97 13.51
N ILE A 7 6.29 3.76 13.34
CA ILE A 7 5.62 3.96 12.06
C ILE A 7 4.57 5.06 12.24
N LEU A 8 4.59 6.03 11.32
CA LEU A 8 3.49 6.97 11.18
C LEU A 8 2.53 6.45 10.11
N THR A 9 1.25 6.33 10.47
CA THR A 9 0.17 6.07 9.50
C THR A 9 -0.59 7.38 9.31
N PRO A 10 -0.36 8.13 8.21
CA PRO A 10 -0.95 9.46 8.05
C PRO A 10 -2.48 9.44 7.93
N ASN A 11 -3.02 8.36 7.38
CA ASN A 11 -4.44 8.07 7.23
C ASN A 11 -4.61 6.57 6.95
N GLY A 12 -5.82 6.02 7.13
CA GLY A 12 -6.12 4.64 6.79
C GLY A 12 -6.31 4.36 5.31
N ILE A 13 -6.69 5.38 4.52
CA ILE A 13 -6.74 5.29 3.06
C ILE A 13 -6.07 6.51 2.44
N LEU A 14 -5.10 6.28 1.56
CA LEU A 14 -4.45 7.37 0.83
C LEU A 14 -5.48 8.14 -0.02
N GLY A 15 -5.54 9.46 0.17
CA GLY A 15 -6.44 10.36 -0.56
C GLY A 15 -7.69 10.77 0.22
N TYR A 16 -7.94 10.22 1.41
CA TYR A 16 -9.06 10.65 2.26
C TYR A 16 -8.75 11.95 3.04
N GLY A 17 -7.51 12.44 3.00
CA GLY A 17 -7.09 13.67 3.65
C GLY A 17 -6.05 13.40 4.72
N ILE A 18 -5.23 14.38 5.04
CA ILE A 18 -4.28 14.29 6.15
C ILE A 18 -4.32 15.64 6.89
N PRO A 19 -4.73 15.68 8.17
CA PRO A 19 -4.66 16.91 8.94
C PRO A 19 -3.20 17.33 9.13
N ALA A 20 -2.78 18.39 8.44
CA ALA A 20 -1.36 18.78 8.37
C ALA A 20 -0.70 18.98 9.74
N ALA A 21 -1.40 19.59 10.70
CA ALA A 21 -0.87 19.80 12.05
C ALA A 21 -0.62 18.48 12.81
N ASP A 22 -1.48 17.48 12.62
CA ASP A 22 -1.33 16.17 13.24
C ASP A 22 -0.22 15.36 12.57
N PHE A 23 -0.14 15.44 11.25
CA PHE A 23 0.92 14.82 10.46
C PHE A 23 2.31 15.32 10.86
N TRP A 24 2.52 16.64 10.88
CA TRP A 24 3.81 17.21 11.25
C TRP A 24 4.20 16.90 12.69
N ARG A 25 3.24 16.89 13.62
CA ARG A 25 3.49 16.42 14.99
C ARG A 25 3.96 14.96 15.02
N GLY A 26 3.40 14.10 14.18
CA GLY A 26 3.84 12.71 14.02
C GLY A 26 5.25 12.61 13.44
N ILE A 27 5.56 13.41 12.42
CA ILE A 27 6.89 13.47 11.80
C ILE A 27 7.96 13.97 12.80
N ASP A 28 7.62 14.93 13.67
CA ASP A 28 8.54 15.44 14.70
C ASP A 28 8.93 14.37 15.74
N GLN A 29 8.18 13.25 15.83
CA GLN A 29 8.57 12.07 16.62
C GLN A 29 9.62 11.18 15.94
N GLN A 30 10.10 11.56 14.75
CA GLN A 30 11.12 10.87 13.95
C GLN A 30 10.75 9.39 13.68
N PRO A 31 9.62 9.13 13.00
CA PRO A 31 9.25 7.78 12.62
C PRO A 31 10.25 7.19 11.62
N ASP A 32 10.39 5.86 11.66
CA ASP A 32 11.22 5.09 10.74
C ASP A 32 10.63 5.02 9.33
N ALA A 33 9.30 5.12 9.22
CA ALA A 33 8.60 5.18 7.95
C ALA A 33 7.21 5.82 8.10
N MET A 34 6.74 6.43 7.01
CA MET A 34 5.33 6.68 6.77
C MET A 34 4.76 5.52 5.98
N ILE A 35 3.68 4.91 6.45
CA ILE A 35 3.05 3.79 5.76
C ILE A 35 1.56 4.06 5.61
N VAL A 36 1.03 3.81 4.41
CA VAL A 36 -0.39 3.99 4.10
C VAL A 36 -0.85 2.93 3.10
N ASP A 37 -2.03 2.36 3.34
CA ASP A 37 -2.70 1.48 2.38
C ASP A 37 -3.76 2.25 1.59
N GLY A 38 -4.18 1.70 0.45
CA GLY A 38 -5.29 2.22 -0.35
C GLY A 38 -6.39 1.20 -0.60
N GLY A 39 -6.24 -0.04 -0.11
CA GLY A 39 -7.08 -1.17 -0.42
C GLY A 39 -8.45 -1.06 0.22
N SER A 40 -9.48 -1.51 -0.50
CA SER A 40 -10.81 -1.68 0.06
C SER A 40 -11.60 -2.67 -0.79
N THR A 41 -12.48 -3.43 -0.14
CA THR A 41 -13.47 -4.29 -0.78
C THR A 41 -14.84 -3.61 -0.92
N ASP A 42 -15.06 -2.48 -0.24
CA ASP A 42 -16.34 -1.76 -0.21
C ASP A 42 -16.86 -1.36 -1.61
N PRO A 43 -16.01 -0.91 -2.57
CA PRO A 43 -16.46 -0.56 -3.91
C PRO A 43 -16.82 -1.78 -4.79
N GLY A 44 -16.62 -3.00 -4.28
CA GLY A 44 -16.77 -4.23 -5.04
C GLY A 44 -15.78 -4.32 -6.23
N PRO A 45 -16.08 -5.15 -7.24
CA PRO A 45 -15.15 -5.41 -8.36
C PRO A 45 -15.13 -4.28 -9.40
N TYR A 46 -16.00 -3.28 -9.30
CA TYR A 46 -16.21 -2.26 -10.32
C TYR A 46 -14.93 -1.49 -10.68
N LEU A 47 -14.19 -1.02 -9.67
CA LEU A 47 -12.97 -0.24 -9.87
C LEU A 47 -11.85 -1.09 -10.48
N LEU A 48 -11.74 -2.35 -10.06
CA LEU A 48 -10.79 -3.30 -10.62
C LEU A 48 -11.11 -3.61 -12.09
N GLY A 49 -12.39 -3.80 -12.43
CA GLY A 49 -12.80 -4.12 -13.80
C GLY A 49 -12.77 -2.94 -14.79
N LEU A 50 -12.89 -1.69 -14.31
CA LEU A 50 -12.87 -0.48 -15.14
C LEU A 50 -11.59 0.36 -15.02
N PRO A 51 -10.47 -0.26 -14.65
CA PRO A 51 -9.23 0.39 -14.17
C PRO A 51 -9.40 1.80 -13.57
N LYS A 52 -10.28 1.95 -12.58
CA LYS A 52 -10.53 3.22 -11.90
C LYS A 52 -9.86 3.28 -10.54
N THR A 53 -9.44 4.47 -10.15
CA THR A 53 -8.95 4.74 -8.80
C THR A 53 -10.09 4.94 -7.82
N LEU A 54 -9.83 4.67 -6.53
CA LEU A 54 -10.77 4.84 -5.44
C LEU A 54 -11.17 6.31 -5.23
N VAL A 55 -10.19 7.20 -5.33
CA VAL A 55 -10.40 8.65 -5.21
C VAL A 55 -9.91 9.40 -6.45
N THR A 56 -10.18 10.71 -6.48
CA THR A 56 -9.72 11.57 -7.57
C THR A 56 -8.21 11.78 -7.53
N ARG A 57 -7.65 12.18 -8.67
CA ARG A 57 -6.23 12.52 -8.78
C ARG A 57 -5.84 13.67 -7.84
N GLU A 58 -6.73 14.65 -7.67
CA GLU A 58 -6.51 15.83 -6.81
C GLU A 58 -6.41 15.43 -5.34
N ALA A 59 -7.15 14.40 -4.92
CA ALA A 59 -7.08 13.86 -3.59
C ALA A 59 -5.72 13.20 -3.31
N TYR A 60 -5.19 12.43 -4.27
CA TYR A 60 -3.83 11.89 -4.19
C TYR A 60 -2.77 12.99 -4.18
N LEU A 61 -2.88 13.99 -5.06
CA LEU A 61 -1.95 15.13 -5.09
C LEU A 61 -1.84 15.81 -3.72
N ARG A 62 -2.98 16.07 -3.07
CA ARG A 62 -3.04 16.74 -1.76
C ARG A 62 -2.26 15.95 -0.70
N ASP A 63 -2.56 14.67 -0.56
CA ASP A 63 -1.98 13.85 0.50
C ASP A 63 -0.50 13.53 0.21
N LEU A 64 -0.17 13.19 -1.04
CA LEU A 64 1.20 12.93 -1.46
C LEU A 64 2.09 14.17 -1.35
N SER A 65 1.60 15.37 -1.65
CA SER A 65 2.42 16.58 -1.53
C SER A 65 2.95 16.77 -0.10
N LEU A 66 2.10 16.51 0.90
CA LEU A 66 2.47 16.60 2.31
C LEU A 66 3.47 15.50 2.72
N MET A 67 3.22 14.26 2.31
CA MET A 67 4.11 13.13 2.61
C MET A 67 5.48 13.28 1.94
N LEU A 68 5.51 13.71 0.67
CA LEU A 68 6.75 13.87 -0.11
C LEU A 68 7.62 15.01 0.43
N ASP A 69 7.02 16.09 0.93
CA ASP A 69 7.78 17.16 1.61
C ASP A 69 8.47 16.63 2.87
N ALA A 70 7.78 15.85 3.70
CA ALA A 70 8.40 15.20 4.85
C ALA A 70 9.50 14.20 4.44
N CYS A 71 9.30 13.42 3.38
CA CYS A 71 10.32 12.53 2.85
C CYS A 71 11.57 13.30 2.41
N ALA A 72 11.39 14.38 1.65
CA ALA A 72 12.49 15.19 1.13
C ALA A 72 13.27 15.92 2.24
N THR A 73 12.57 16.52 3.19
CA THR A 73 13.13 17.45 4.20
C THR A 73 13.50 16.77 5.52
N ARG A 74 12.81 15.69 5.89
CA ARG A 74 13.02 14.94 7.15
C ARG A 74 13.59 13.54 6.93
N LYS A 75 13.73 13.09 5.69
CA LYS A 75 14.31 11.77 5.34
C LYS A 75 13.55 10.60 5.93
N VAL A 76 12.22 10.75 6.05
CA VAL A 76 11.33 9.67 6.44
C VAL A 76 10.79 8.98 5.19
N PRO A 77 11.07 7.68 4.97
CA PRO A 77 10.64 6.98 3.76
C PRO A 77 9.12 6.74 3.74
N ILE A 78 8.56 6.55 2.54
CA ILE A 78 7.11 6.36 2.31
C ILE A 78 6.85 4.98 1.73
N TYR A 79 5.98 4.19 2.33
CA TYR A 79 5.49 2.92 1.76
C TYR A 79 3.99 2.99 1.50
N ILE A 80 3.61 2.83 0.24
CA ILE A 80 2.22 2.82 -0.23
C ILE A 80 1.89 1.42 -0.71
N SER A 81 0.84 0.82 -0.18
CA SER A 81 0.26 -0.43 -0.68
C SER A 81 -1.10 -0.22 -1.34
N SER A 82 -1.51 -1.19 -2.15
CA SER A 82 -2.80 -1.18 -2.85
C SER A 82 -3.03 0.11 -3.64
N ALA A 83 -2.02 0.51 -4.42
CA ALA A 83 -2.05 1.75 -5.20
C ALA A 83 -3.35 1.91 -6.00
N GLY A 84 -3.96 3.09 -5.91
CA GLY A 84 -5.23 3.41 -6.56
C GLY A 84 -6.46 2.70 -5.98
N GLY A 85 -6.30 1.84 -4.97
CA GLY A 85 -7.34 0.96 -4.43
C GLY A 85 -7.23 -0.46 -4.95
N PRO A 86 -7.59 -0.72 -6.23
CA PRO A 86 -7.51 -2.08 -6.77
C PRO A 86 -6.08 -2.63 -6.94
N GLY A 87 -5.07 -1.77 -7.02
CA GLY A 87 -3.67 -2.21 -7.02
C GLY A 87 -3.14 -2.90 -8.30
N ILE A 88 -3.76 -2.68 -9.46
CA ILE A 88 -3.21 -3.15 -10.76
C ILE A 88 -1.95 -2.37 -11.15
N ARG A 89 -1.18 -2.89 -12.11
CA ARG A 89 0.04 -2.25 -12.65
C ARG A 89 -0.18 -0.79 -13.02
N ALA A 90 -1.25 -0.50 -13.75
CA ALA A 90 -1.56 0.86 -14.19
C ALA A 90 -1.78 1.83 -13.01
N HIS A 91 -2.27 1.36 -11.86
CA HIS A 91 -2.42 2.20 -10.67
C HIS A 91 -1.08 2.45 -9.96
N VAL A 92 -0.18 1.46 -9.94
CA VAL A 92 1.18 1.64 -9.44
C VAL A 92 1.91 2.68 -10.28
N ASP A 93 1.85 2.53 -11.61
CA ASP A 93 2.50 3.46 -12.54
C ASP A 93 1.87 4.87 -12.43
N PHE A 94 0.53 4.98 -12.38
CA PHE A 94 -0.16 6.25 -12.14
C PHE A 94 0.29 6.95 -10.85
N MET A 95 0.41 6.21 -9.75
CA MET A 95 0.82 6.81 -8.47
C MET A 95 2.26 7.32 -8.53
N VAL A 96 3.15 6.58 -9.22
CA VAL A 96 4.53 7.04 -9.45
C VAL A 96 4.56 8.28 -10.33
N ASP A 97 3.75 8.36 -11.39
CA ASP A 97 3.66 9.57 -12.23
C ASP A 97 3.24 10.79 -11.41
N VAL A 98 2.27 10.63 -10.48
CA VAL A 98 1.84 11.70 -9.57
C VAL A 98 2.98 12.11 -8.62
N ILE A 99 3.73 11.15 -8.09
CA ILE A 99 4.91 11.41 -7.23
C ILE A 99 5.99 12.16 -8.01
N GLU A 100 6.30 11.73 -9.23
CA GLU A 100 7.30 12.36 -10.09
C GLU A 100 6.91 13.78 -10.51
N GLU A 101 5.63 14.03 -10.76
CA GLU A 101 5.12 15.38 -11.02
C GLU A 101 5.36 16.31 -9.83
N ILE A 102 5.00 15.87 -8.62
CA ILE A 102 5.23 16.65 -7.40
C ILE A 102 6.73 16.86 -7.19
N ALA A 103 7.53 15.80 -7.30
CA ALA A 103 8.97 15.87 -7.14
C ALA A 103 9.61 16.87 -8.11
N LYS A 104 9.19 16.87 -9.39
CA LYS A 104 9.65 17.83 -10.38
C LYS A 104 9.25 19.26 -10.05
N ARG A 105 8.00 19.47 -9.59
CA ARG A 105 7.48 20.79 -9.21
C ARG A 105 8.25 21.39 -8.03
N GLU A 106 8.55 20.59 -7.02
CA GLU A 106 9.21 21.03 -5.78
C GLU A 106 10.75 20.91 -5.83
N GLY A 107 11.30 20.32 -6.89
CA GLY A 107 12.75 20.11 -7.04
C GLY A 107 13.32 18.98 -6.19
N TYR A 108 12.49 18.01 -5.78
CA TYR A 108 12.90 16.83 -5.03
C TYR A 108 13.49 15.74 -5.95
N ARG A 109 14.23 14.82 -5.34
CA ARG A 109 14.74 13.60 -5.98
C ARG A 109 14.54 12.43 -5.05
N PHE A 110 13.90 11.37 -5.54
CA PHE A 110 13.57 10.18 -4.79
C PHE A 110 14.03 8.92 -5.53
N LYS A 111 14.45 7.90 -4.77
CA LYS A 111 14.61 6.53 -5.22
C LYS A 111 13.31 5.77 -4.93
N ILE A 112 12.66 5.34 -6.00
CA ILE A 112 11.32 4.75 -5.95
C ILE A 112 11.40 3.28 -6.39
N ALA A 113 10.84 2.38 -5.58
CA ALA A 113 10.61 0.99 -5.97
C ALA A 113 9.14 0.76 -6.32
N LYS A 114 8.90 0.01 -7.39
CA LYS A 114 7.56 -0.42 -7.82
C LYS A 114 7.40 -1.91 -7.58
N ILE A 115 6.36 -2.30 -6.84
CA ILE A 115 6.01 -3.70 -6.61
C ILE A 115 4.67 -3.96 -7.29
N TYR A 116 4.66 -4.82 -8.31
CA TYR A 116 3.45 -5.15 -9.06
C TYR A 116 2.76 -6.40 -8.50
N SER A 117 1.43 -6.43 -8.57
CA SER A 117 0.62 -7.55 -8.06
C SER A 117 -0.13 -8.30 -9.16
N ASP A 118 -0.04 -7.85 -10.42
CA ASP A 118 -0.71 -8.45 -11.57
C ASP A 118 -0.25 -9.89 -11.79
N VAL A 119 -1.21 -10.76 -12.06
CA VAL A 119 -1.00 -12.19 -12.27
C VAL A 119 -1.39 -12.52 -13.70
N ASP A 120 -0.50 -13.23 -14.39
CA ASP A 120 -0.78 -13.68 -15.74
C ASP A 120 -1.93 -14.71 -15.75
N PRO A 121 -2.95 -14.55 -16.61
CA PRO A 121 -4.03 -15.54 -16.74
C PRO A 121 -3.55 -16.97 -17.02
N SER A 122 -2.40 -17.14 -17.70
CA SER A 122 -1.78 -18.45 -17.91
C SER A 122 -1.34 -19.11 -16.61
N TYR A 123 -0.70 -18.37 -15.72
CA TYR A 123 -0.32 -18.85 -14.39
C TYR A 123 -1.54 -19.34 -13.60
N VAL A 124 -2.66 -18.63 -13.69
CA VAL A 124 -3.91 -19.04 -13.04
C VAL A 124 -4.45 -20.33 -13.66
N ARG A 125 -4.50 -20.45 -14.99
CA ARG A 125 -4.97 -21.67 -15.67
C ARG A 125 -4.10 -22.88 -15.33
N ASP A 126 -2.78 -22.71 -15.28
CA ASP A 126 -1.86 -23.78 -14.92
C ASP A 126 -2.09 -24.21 -13.46
N ALA A 127 -2.25 -23.25 -12.54
CA ALA A 127 -2.59 -23.53 -11.15
C ALA A 127 -3.94 -24.24 -10.97
N MET A 128 -4.94 -23.92 -11.80
CA MET A 128 -6.21 -24.65 -11.84
C MET A 128 -6.02 -26.09 -12.31
N GLY A 129 -5.29 -26.30 -13.42
CA GLY A 129 -5.01 -27.63 -13.96
C GLY A 129 -4.23 -28.53 -13.00
N GLU A 130 -3.38 -27.93 -12.17
CA GLU A 130 -2.60 -28.60 -11.12
C GLU A 130 -3.37 -28.80 -9.81
N GLY A 131 -4.63 -28.33 -9.70
CA GLY A 131 -5.43 -28.45 -8.48
C GLY A 131 -4.93 -27.60 -7.31
N ARG A 132 -4.18 -26.52 -7.57
CA ARG A 132 -3.61 -25.62 -6.55
C ARG A 132 -4.54 -24.49 -6.10
N ILE A 133 -5.73 -24.36 -6.69
CA ILE A 133 -6.68 -23.31 -6.38
C ILE A 133 -7.84 -23.88 -5.57
N THR A 134 -8.11 -23.28 -4.43
CA THR A 134 -9.30 -23.55 -3.62
C THR A 134 -10.11 -22.26 -3.44
N PRO A 135 -11.44 -22.36 -3.28
CA PRO A 135 -12.26 -21.19 -3.02
C PRO A 135 -11.87 -20.50 -1.70
N CYS A 136 -11.90 -19.17 -1.71
CA CYS A 136 -11.70 -18.38 -0.49
C CYS A 136 -13.03 -18.21 0.25
N ALA A 137 -13.15 -18.80 1.43
CA ALA A 137 -14.35 -18.76 2.27
C ALA A 137 -15.63 -19.15 1.52
N SER A 138 -16.55 -18.21 1.29
CA SER A 138 -17.84 -18.43 0.62
C SER A 138 -17.80 -18.17 -0.90
N ALA A 139 -16.62 -17.90 -1.47
CA ALA A 139 -16.48 -17.72 -2.91
C ALA A 139 -16.86 -19.02 -3.66
N PRO A 140 -17.43 -18.91 -4.87
CA PRO A 140 -17.67 -20.07 -5.72
C PRO A 140 -16.36 -20.69 -6.22
N GLU A 141 -16.42 -21.92 -6.72
CA GLU A 141 -15.31 -22.53 -7.44
C GLU A 141 -14.96 -21.73 -8.69
N LEU A 142 -13.68 -21.41 -8.85
CA LEU A 142 -13.17 -20.69 -10.01
C LEU A 142 -13.36 -21.55 -11.27
N GLN A 143 -14.03 -20.99 -12.28
CA GLN A 143 -14.20 -21.63 -13.58
C GLN A 143 -13.18 -21.09 -14.59
N VAL A 144 -12.84 -21.91 -15.59
CA VAL A 144 -11.91 -21.49 -16.66
C VAL A 144 -12.44 -20.26 -17.41
N SER A 145 -13.76 -20.14 -17.54
CA SER A 145 -14.42 -18.97 -18.12
C SER A 145 -14.18 -17.69 -17.34
N ASP A 146 -14.08 -17.77 -16.01
CA ASP A 146 -13.87 -16.60 -15.15
C ASP A 146 -12.50 -15.99 -15.40
N VAL A 147 -11.48 -16.84 -15.59
CA VAL A 147 -10.12 -16.40 -15.93
C VAL A 147 -10.09 -15.70 -17.30
N GLY A 148 -10.81 -16.23 -18.28
CA GLY A 148 -10.91 -15.64 -19.62
C GLY A 148 -11.74 -14.34 -19.66
N ALA A 149 -12.74 -14.22 -18.79
CA ALA A 149 -13.60 -13.04 -18.70
C ALA A 149 -13.03 -11.92 -17.82
N SER A 150 -12.04 -12.22 -16.97
CA SER A 150 -11.41 -11.26 -16.06
C SER A 150 -10.61 -10.22 -16.84
N SER A 151 -10.97 -8.93 -16.69
CA SER A 151 -10.20 -7.83 -17.28
C SER A 151 -8.83 -7.66 -16.61
N HIS A 152 -8.76 -7.91 -15.30
CA HIS A 152 -7.56 -7.81 -14.49
C HIS A 152 -7.55 -8.91 -13.43
N ILE A 153 -6.38 -9.52 -13.23
CA ILE A 153 -6.13 -10.47 -12.15
C ILE A 153 -4.94 -9.96 -11.37
N VAL A 154 -5.12 -9.81 -10.05
CA VAL A 154 -4.05 -9.37 -9.16
C VAL A 154 -4.02 -10.22 -7.89
N ALA A 155 -2.83 -10.51 -7.42
CA ALA A 155 -2.59 -11.17 -6.14
C ALA A 155 -2.90 -10.23 -4.97
N GLN A 156 -3.12 -10.79 -3.79
CA GLN A 156 -3.05 -10.04 -2.53
C GLN A 156 -1.69 -10.33 -1.90
N MET A 157 -0.75 -9.40 -2.05
CA MET A 157 0.62 -9.59 -1.57
C MET A 157 0.69 -9.61 -0.03
N GLY A 158 1.55 -10.48 0.50
CA GLY A 158 1.97 -10.50 1.90
C GLY A 158 3.10 -9.52 2.19
N ALA A 159 3.76 -9.70 3.33
CA ALA A 159 4.87 -8.84 3.79
C ALA A 159 6.18 -9.07 3.03
N GLU A 160 6.33 -10.24 2.41
CA GLU A 160 7.57 -10.73 1.82
C GLU A 160 8.11 -9.83 0.69
N PRO A 161 7.28 -9.33 -0.26
CA PRO A 161 7.77 -8.42 -1.29
C PRO A 161 8.32 -7.12 -0.72
N PHE A 162 7.70 -6.56 0.32
CA PHE A 162 8.17 -5.35 1.00
C PHE A 162 9.49 -5.61 1.72
N ALA A 163 9.56 -6.66 2.55
CA ALA A 163 10.78 -7.02 3.28
C ALA A 163 11.95 -7.32 2.34
N LYS A 164 11.70 -8.01 1.21
CA LYS A 164 12.70 -8.25 0.17
C LYS A 164 13.20 -6.94 -0.44
N THR A 165 12.28 -6.09 -0.89
CA THR A 165 12.60 -4.81 -1.55
C THR A 165 13.44 -3.92 -0.64
N LEU A 166 13.06 -3.77 0.62
CA LEU A 166 13.78 -2.94 1.60
C LEU A 166 15.15 -3.54 1.98
N ARG A 167 15.30 -4.87 1.95
CA ARG A 167 16.59 -5.54 2.19
C ARG A 167 17.56 -5.34 1.03
N GLU A 168 17.07 -5.49 -0.20
CA GLU A 168 17.88 -5.38 -1.42
C GLU A 168 18.23 -3.92 -1.74
N HIS A 169 17.38 -2.98 -1.31
CA HIS A 169 17.53 -1.55 -1.56
C HIS A 169 17.30 -0.74 -0.27
N PRO A 170 18.27 -0.74 0.67
CA PRO A 170 18.14 -0.10 1.98
C PRO A 170 18.13 1.45 1.92
N ASP A 171 18.42 2.02 0.76
CA ASP A 171 18.49 3.45 0.48
C ASP A 171 17.29 3.97 -0.32
N LEU A 172 16.19 3.21 -0.37
CA LEU A 172 14.93 3.65 -0.99
C LEU A 172 14.28 4.77 -0.18
N ASP A 173 13.76 5.76 -0.91
CA ASP A 173 12.93 6.81 -0.32
C ASP A 173 11.45 6.38 -0.32
N ILE A 174 11.01 5.70 -1.38
CA ILE A 174 9.59 5.41 -1.61
C ILE A 174 9.39 3.99 -2.15
N VAL A 175 8.39 3.28 -1.62
CA VAL A 175 7.85 2.05 -2.20
C VAL A 175 6.41 2.30 -2.61
N VAL A 176 6.07 1.97 -3.86
CA VAL A 176 4.68 1.94 -4.35
C VAL A 176 4.36 0.52 -4.78
N ALA A 177 3.37 -0.08 -4.11
CA ALA A 177 2.97 -1.46 -4.34
C ALA A 177 1.53 -1.54 -4.87
N GLY A 178 1.29 -2.56 -5.69
CA GLY A 178 -0.03 -3.00 -6.09
C GLY A 178 -0.81 -3.63 -4.93
N ARG A 179 -1.82 -4.42 -5.23
CA ARG A 179 -2.74 -4.97 -4.22
C ARG A 179 -1.97 -5.80 -3.18
N ALA A 180 -2.12 -5.40 -1.93
CA ALA A 180 -1.54 -6.09 -0.79
C ALA A 180 -2.61 -6.30 0.29
N TYR A 181 -2.30 -7.15 1.26
CA TYR A 181 -3.04 -7.14 2.52
C TYR A 181 -2.68 -5.89 3.31
N ASP A 182 -3.66 -5.18 3.87
CA ASP A 182 -3.48 -3.84 4.45
C ASP A 182 -2.29 -3.72 5.44
N PRO A 183 -2.06 -4.68 6.38
CA PRO A 183 -0.91 -4.61 7.29
C PRO A 183 0.42 -5.07 6.67
N ALA A 184 0.46 -5.54 5.42
CA ALA A 184 1.65 -6.08 4.77
C ALA A 184 2.86 -5.13 4.70
N PRO A 185 2.74 -3.84 4.32
CA PRO A 185 3.90 -2.94 4.32
C PRO A 185 4.45 -2.70 5.73
N PHE A 186 3.59 -2.66 6.76
CA PHE A 186 3.99 -2.55 8.17
C PHE A 186 4.76 -3.80 8.61
N ALA A 187 4.18 -4.95 8.33
CA ALA A 187 4.77 -6.25 8.60
C ALA A 187 6.12 -6.42 7.89
N GLY A 188 6.23 -5.98 6.62
CA GLY A 188 7.46 -6.07 5.84
C GLY A 188 8.61 -5.29 6.45
N LEU A 189 8.37 -4.06 6.93
CA LEU A 189 9.36 -3.26 7.64
C LEU A 189 9.77 -3.94 8.96
N CYS A 190 8.82 -4.38 9.78
CA CYS A 190 9.11 -5.03 11.05
C CYS A 190 9.85 -6.38 10.87
N MET A 191 9.48 -7.16 9.86
CA MET A 191 10.12 -8.43 9.50
C MET A 191 11.59 -8.22 9.11
N LEU A 192 11.92 -7.14 8.41
CA LEU A 192 13.31 -6.77 8.09
C LEU A 192 14.16 -6.57 9.36
N HIS A 193 13.55 -6.10 10.44
CA HIS A 193 14.21 -5.84 11.71
C HIS A 193 14.12 -6.99 12.72
N GLY A 194 13.56 -8.13 12.33
CA GLY A 194 13.50 -9.32 13.18
C GLY A 194 12.46 -9.23 14.31
N ILE A 195 11.46 -8.37 14.18
CA ILE A 195 10.34 -8.30 15.13
C ILE A 195 9.45 -9.54 14.96
N GLU A 196 8.94 -10.06 16.07
CA GLU A 196 8.09 -11.25 16.09
C GLU A 196 6.77 -11.07 15.30
N PRO A 197 6.32 -12.08 14.54
CA PRO A 197 5.12 -12.00 13.69
C PRO A 197 3.84 -11.53 14.38
N GLY A 198 3.57 -12.03 15.58
CA GLY A 198 2.37 -11.64 16.32
C GLY A 198 2.30 -10.13 16.59
N ILE A 199 3.45 -9.50 16.85
CA ILE A 199 3.54 -8.08 17.18
C ILE A 199 3.24 -7.24 15.95
N TYR A 200 3.95 -7.48 14.83
CA TYR A 200 3.84 -6.61 13.68
C TYR A 200 2.51 -6.77 12.93
N TRP A 201 1.91 -7.97 12.92
CA TRP A 201 0.59 -8.17 12.31
C TRP A 201 -0.51 -7.48 13.13
N HIS A 202 -0.44 -7.59 14.46
CA HIS A 202 -1.39 -6.95 15.35
C HIS A 202 -1.28 -5.43 15.31
N MET A 203 -0.06 -4.90 15.44
CA MET A 203 0.21 -3.47 15.32
C MET A 203 -0.24 -2.95 13.96
N GLY A 204 0.15 -3.61 12.86
CA GLY A 204 -0.21 -3.22 11.50
C GLY A 204 -1.72 -3.03 11.33
N LYS A 205 -2.54 -3.99 11.82
CA LYS A 205 -3.99 -3.87 11.71
C LYS A 205 -4.59 -2.77 12.58
N ILE A 206 -3.99 -2.50 13.75
CA ILE A 206 -4.41 -1.40 14.62
C ILE A 206 -4.09 -0.04 13.97
N VAL A 207 -2.89 0.14 13.43
CA VAL A 207 -2.47 1.45 12.93
C VAL A 207 -3.08 1.79 11.57
N GLU A 208 -3.30 0.78 10.71
CA GLU A 208 -3.84 0.98 9.35
C GLU A 208 -5.29 1.48 9.37
N CYS A 209 -6.21 0.84 10.11
CA CYS A 209 -7.61 1.30 10.17
C CYS A 209 -8.14 1.54 11.60
N GLY A 210 -7.41 1.15 12.65
CA GLY A 210 -7.95 1.11 14.01
C GLY A 210 -8.29 2.48 14.61
N ALA A 211 -7.65 3.55 14.14
CA ALA A 211 -8.00 4.92 14.56
C ALA A 211 -9.45 5.32 14.19
N ASN A 212 -10.02 4.71 13.14
CA ASN A 212 -11.42 4.94 12.76
C ASN A 212 -12.42 4.31 13.73
N CYS A 213 -11.95 3.41 14.59
CA CYS A 213 -12.74 2.71 15.60
C CYS A 213 -12.40 3.17 17.04
N ALA A 214 -11.52 4.16 17.20
CA ALA A 214 -11.12 4.68 18.51
C ALA A 214 -12.08 5.77 19.02
N GLU A 215 -12.03 6.06 20.33
CA GLU A 215 -12.69 7.22 20.93
C GLU A 215 -11.65 8.16 21.54
N PRO A 216 -11.56 9.43 21.09
CA PRO A 216 -12.33 10.03 19.99
C PRO A 216 -11.96 9.43 18.63
N LYS A 217 -12.95 9.38 17.70
CA LYS A 217 -12.74 8.88 16.34
C LYS A 217 -11.65 9.69 15.64
N GLY A 218 -10.82 9.00 14.85
CA GLY A 218 -9.91 9.65 13.90
C GLY A 218 -10.64 10.73 13.09
N LYS A 219 -10.03 11.92 12.97
CA LYS A 219 -10.65 13.09 12.33
C LYS A 219 -10.65 13.02 10.79
N VAL A 220 -10.29 11.88 10.23
CA VAL A 220 -10.06 11.67 8.82
C VAL A 220 -11.03 10.58 8.37
N ILE A 221 -11.89 10.90 7.39
CA ILE A 221 -12.95 10.01 6.87
C ILE A 221 -12.74 9.85 5.39
#